data_AF-A0A6F8SLY8-F1
#
_entry.id   AF-A0A6F8SLY8-F1
#
_cell.length_a   1.000
_cell.length_b   1.000
_cell.length_c   1.000
_cell.angle_alpha   90.00
_cell.angle_beta   90.00
_cell.angle_gamma   90.00
#
_symmetry.space_group_name_H-M   'P 1'
#
loop_
_entity.id
_entity.type
_entity.pdbx_description
1 polymer ?
#
loop_
_entity_poly.entity_id
_entity_poly.type
_entity_poly.pdbx_seq_one_letter_code
_entity_poly.pdbx_strand_id
1 'polypeptide(L)'
;MAPRIHERTRDRISAVQVLYTSELTGKSPSELLDCGLCLVAREAPADEADAAEAGAFGRIEEGTLTDYALALIHGVEANQAQVDERIEAASENWALSRMPIVDRSILRLAVFEMFHCDDVPVSVSINEAVELAKGFGGEDDSPRFVNGVLGRIARSMEGDGAVAADAVGADIAAAGPVDALVGASGAAACVQVGV
;
A
#
# COMPACT_ATOMS: atom_id res chain seq x y z
N MET A 1 8.26 -20.52 13.62
CA MET A 1 7.27 -20.42 12.52
C MET A 1 6.14 -19.53 13.02
N ALA A 2 5.91 -18.41 12.31
CA ALA A 2 5.16 -17.18 12.67
C ALA A 2 5.87 -16.25 13.69
N PRO A 3 6.28 -15.06 13.21
CA PRO A 3 5.50 -13.84 13.44
C PRO A 3 5.36 -12.99 12.15
N ARG A 4 4.87 -13.57 11.05
CA ARG A 4 4.80 -12.86 9.74
C ARG A 4 3.68 -11.81 9.63
N ILE A 5 2.75 -11.74 10.60
CA ILE A 5 1.60 -10.83 10.54
C ILE A 5 2.04 -9.38 10.84
N HIS A 6 2.80 -9.18 11.93
CA HIS A 6 3.22 -7.85 12.38
C HIS A 6 4.29 -7.21 11.46
N GLU A 7 5.03 -8.04 10.72
CA GLU A 7 6.02 -7.58 9.73
C GLU A 7 5.33 -6.96 8.52
N ARG A 8 4.36 -7.66 7.93
CA ARG A 8 3.61 -7.18 6.75
C ARG A 8 2.77 -5.93 7.05
N THR A 9 2.23 -5.79 8.26
CA THR A 9 1.53 -4.56 8.66
C THR A 9 2.47 -3.36 8.67
N ARG A 10 3.71 -3.50 9.15
CA ARG A 10 4.71 -2.42 9.11
C ARG A 10 5.12 -2.06 7.69
N ASP A 11 5.29 -3.06 6.84
CA ASP A 11 5.64 -2.85 5.44
C ASP A 11 4.56 -2.06 4.68
N ARG A 12 3.28 -2.35 4.95
CA ARG A 12 2.16 -1.57 4.42
C ARG A 12 2.18 -0.12 4.91
N ILE A 13 2.48 0.10 6.20
CA ILE A 13 2.60 1.46 6.76
C ILE A 13 3.69 2.24 6.01
N SER A 14 4.89 1.66 5.86
CA SER A 14 5.98 2.30 5.11
C SER A 14 5.59 2.56 3.65
N ALA A 15 4.94 1.61 2.98
CA ALA A 15 4.46 1.80 1.62
C ALA A 15 3.45 2.95 1.50
N VAL A 16 2.44 3.02 2.39
CA VAL A 16 1.46 4.14 2.41
C VAL A 16 2.17 5.47 2.60
N GLN A 17 3.16 5.56 3.49
CA GLN A 17 3.89 6.80 3.74
C GLN A 17 4.67 7.27 2.50
N VAL A 18 5.30 6.36 1.76
CA VAL A 18 6.01 6.70 0.52
C VAL A 18 5.02 7.16 -0.55
N LEU A 19 3.90 6.45 -0.74
CA LEU A 19 2.86 6.83 -1.70
C LEU A 19 2.23 8.19 -1.37
N TYR A 20 1.94 8.44 -0.09
CA TYR A 20 1.45 9.72 0.40
C TYR A 20 2.44 10.86 0.11
N THR A 21 3.74 10.61 0.38
CA THR A 21 4.79 11.61 0.14
C THR A 21 4.98 11.87 -1.36
N SER A 22 4.88 10.84 -2.19
CA SER A 22 4.93 10.96 -3.65
C SER A 22 3.84 11.90 -4.15
N GLU A 23 2.61 11.70 -3.69
CA GLU A 23 1.47 12.54 -4.04
C GLU A 23 1.60 13.99 -3.54
N LEU A 24 2.11 14.19 -2.32
CA LEU A 24 2.34 15.54 -1.79
C LEU A 24 3.42 16.32 -2.55
N THR A 25 4.47 15.64 -2.98
CA THR A 25 5.65 16.27 -3.58
C THR A 25 5.62 16.28 -5.10
N GLY A 26 4.73 15.49 -5.72
CA GLY A 26 4.67 15.28 -7.16
C GLY A 26 5.84 14.48 -7.74
N LYS A 27 6.71 13.92 -6.88
CA LYS A 27 7.82 13.05 -7.27
C LYS A 27 7.35 11.61 -7.33
N SER A 28 7.97 10.79 -8.18
CA SER A 28 7.61 9.38 -8.23
C SER A 28 8.10 8.64 -6.97
N PRO A 29 7.46 7.53 -6.56
CA PRO A 29 7.95 6.72 -5.46
C PRO A 29 9.40 6.26 -5.63
N SER A 30 9.79 5.84 -6.84
CA SER A 30 11.19 5.49 -7.15
C SER A 30 12.14 6.66 -6.94
N GLU A 31 11.80 7.87 -7.39
CA GLU A 31 12.61 9.07 -7.14
C GLU A 31 12.78 9.39 -5.65
N LEU A 32 11.73 9.16 -4.84
CA LEU A 32 11.81 9.35 -3.39
C LEU A 32 12.75 8.35 -2.73
N LEU A 33 12.71 7.09 -3.16
CA LEU A 33 13.60 6.03 -2.66
C LEU A 33 15.06 6.30 -3.08
N ASP A 34 15.30 6.73 -4.31
CA ASP A 34 16.63 7.10 -4.82
C ASP A 34 17.24 8.29 -4.07
N CYS A 35 16.39 9.21 -3.59
CA CYS A 35 16.80 10.32 -2.73
C CYS A 35 17.06 9.92 -1.26
N GLY A 36 16.97 8.64 -0.92
CA GLY A 36 17.22 8.13 0.44
C GLY A 36 16.08 8.34 1.42
N LEU A 37 14.84 8.55 0.94
CA LEU A 37 13.69 8.62 1.83
C LEU A 37 13.37 7.21 2.35
N CYS A 38 13.68 6.95 3.63
CA CYS A 38 13.24 5.75 4.33
C CYS A 38 12.56 6.14 5.64
N LEU A 39 11.24 5.96 5.71
CA LEU A 39 10.42 6.21 6.89
C LEU A 39 10.12 4.86 7.58
N VAL A 40 10.71 4.59 8.74
CA VAL A 40 10.38 3.40 9.54
C VAL A 40 10.25 3.74 11.03
N ALA A 41 9.14 3.31 11.64
CA ALA A 41 8.86 3.47 13.07
C ALA A 41 9.57 2.37 13.90
N ARG A 42 10.25 2.75 14.99
CA ARG A 42 10.77 1.82 16.00
C ARG A 42 9.74 1.59 17.12
N GLU A 43 9.67 0.37 17.64
CA GLU A 43 9.08 0.12 18.95
C GLU A 43 9.90 0.87 20.02
N ALA A 44 9.22 1.69 20.83
CA ALA A 44 9.81 2.29 22.01
C ALA A 44 10.38 1.19 22.93
N PRO A 45 11.54 1.38 23.57
CA PRO A 45 12.01 0.44 24.58
C PRO A 45 10.97 0.34 25.71
N ALA A 46 10.83 -0.86 26.26
CA ALA A 46 9.75 -1.25 27.17
C ALA A 46 9.77 -0.55 28.55
N ASP A 47 10.62 0.46 28.76
CA ASP A 47 10.89 1.09 30.05
C ASP A 47 10.29 2.51 30.21
N GLU A 48 9.55 3.04 29.24
CA GLU A 48 8.77 4.27 29.40
C GLU A 48 7.27 3.98 29.60
N ALA A 49 6.86 3.91 30.87
CA ALA A 49 5.52 3.50 31.32
C ALA A 49 4.37 4.48 31.02
N ASP A 50 4.55 5.47 30.15
CA ASP A 50 3.51 6.47 29.79
C ASP A 50 3.32 6.62 28.25
N ALA A 51 3.72 5.64 27.45
CA ALA A 51 3.56 5.65 25.98
C ALA A 51 2.31 4.91 25.47
N ALA A 52 1.32 4.64 26.32
CA ALA A 52 0.18 3.78 25.99
C ALA A 52 -0.96 4.47 25.22
N GLU A 53 -0.98 5.80 25.06
CA GLU A 53 -2.13 6.50 24.43
C GLU A 53 -1.79 7.55 23.37
N ALA A 54 -0.59 7.55 22.81
CA ALA A 54 -0.27 8.39 21.65
C ALA A 54 0.27 7.51 20.51
N GLY A 55 -0.54 7.37 19.46
CA GLY A 55 -0.27 6.51 18.30
C GLY A 55 1.18 6.60 17.83
N ALA A 56 1.79 5.43 17.64
CA ALA A 56 3.14 5.23 17.11
C ALA A 56 3.28 5.61 15.62
N PHE A 57 2.47 6.56 15.15
CA PHE A 57 2.47 7.09 13.80
C PHE A 57 3.14 8.47 13.85
N GLY A 58 4.36 8.60 13.34
CA GLY A 58 4.96 9.91 13.07
C GLY A 58 6.34 10.24 13.66
N ARG A 59 7.16 9.28 14.05
CA ARG A 59 8.61 9.53 14.27
C ARG A 59 9.43 9.06 13.06
N ILE A 60 10.26 9.96 12.53
CA ILE A 60 11.10 9.80 11.34
C ILE A 60 12.49 9.33 11.80
N GLU A 61 12.92 8.14 11.39
CA GLU A 61 14.28 7.61 11.60
C GLU A 61 14.77 6.83 10.35
N GLU A 62 16.10 6.80 10.15
CA GLU A 62 16.78 6.02 9.10
C GLU A 62 16.62 4.51 9.32
N GLY A 63 16.13 3.78 8.32
CA GLY A 63 16.04 2.32 8.32
C GLY A 63 15.94 1.76 6.90
N THR A 64 16.22 0.47 6.70
CA THR A 64 16.07 -0.17 5.38
C THR A 64 14.64 -0.71 5.21
N LEU A 65 14.00 -0.37 4.08
CA LEU A 65 12.73 -1.01 3.69
C LEU A 65 12.95 -2.51 3.43
N THR A 66 11.93 -3.31 3.75
CA THR A 66 11.94 -4.74 3.43
C THR A 66 11.64 -4.94 1.93
N ASP A 67 11.98 -6.11 1.40
CA ASP A 67 11.64 -6.49 0.02
C ASP A 67 10.13 -6.43 -0.24
N TYR A 68 9.30 -6.78 0.75
CA TYR A 68 7.84 -6.71 0.63
C TYR A 68 7.36 -5.25 0.55
N ALA A 69 7.89 -4.35 1.39
CA ALA A 69 7.56 -2.93 1.30
C ALA A 69 7.96 -2.33 -0.06
N LEU A 70 9.16 -2.65 -0.55
CA LEU A 70 9.64 -2.22 -1.86
C LEU A 70 8.77 -2.78 -3.01
N ALA A 71 8.40 -4.05 -2.93
CA ALA A 71 7.52 -4.68 -3.92
C ALA A 71 6.15 -4.00 -3.98
N LEU A 72 5.58 -3.65 -2.83
CA LEU A 72 4.33 -2.90 -2.77
C LEU A 72 4.48 -1.50 -3.39
N ILE A 73 5.54 -0.76 -3.06
CA ILE A 73 5.77 0.60 -3.55
C ILE A 73 5.93 0.61 -5.08
N HIS A 74 6.87 -0.20 -5.59
CA HIS A 74 7.12 -0.28 -7.04
C HIS A 74 5.95 -0.89 -7.79
N GLY A 75 5.27 -1.87 -7.18
CA GLY A 75 4.08 -2.49 -7.75
C GLY A 75 2.95 -1.49 -7.95
N VAL A 76 2.67 -0.65 -6.96
CA VAL A 76 1.69 0.43 -7.07
C VAL A 76 2.12 1.46 -8.11
N GLU A 77 3.38 1.90 -8.12
CA GLU A 77 3.91 2.86 -9.11
C GLU A 77 3.75 2.32 -10.54
N ALA A 78 4.10 1.06 -10.78
CA ALA A 78 4.01 0.43 -12.09
C ALA A 78 2.57 0.20 -12.57
N ASN A 79 1.62 -0.01 -11.64
CA ASN A 79 0.22 -0.33 -11.96
C ASN A 79 -0.74 0.81 -11.65
N GLN A 80 -0.24 2.01 -11.37
CA GLN A 80 -1.04 3.11 -10.83
C GLN A 80 -2.29 3.42 -11.66
N ALA A 81 -2.16 3.49 -12.99
CA ALA A 81 -3.29 3.78 -13.87
C ALA A 81 -4.42 2.74 -13.76
N GLN A 82 -4.06 1.46 -13.72
CA GLN A 82 -4.99 0.34 -13.60
C GLN A 82 -5.63 0.26 -12.21
N VAL A 83 -4.86 0.58 -11.17
CA VAL A 83 -5.32 0.68 -9.79
C VAL A 83 -6.31 1.84 -9.65
N ASP A 84 -5.97 3.00 -10.20
CA ASP A 84 -6.80 4.21 -10.16
C ASP A 84 -8.14 4.00 -10.88
N GLU A 85 -8.12 3.37 -12.06
CA GLU A 85 -9.35 3.03 -12.80
C GLU A 85 -10.31 2.15 -11.97
N ARG A 86 -9.78 1.14 -11.28
CA ARG A 86 -10.59 0.27 -10.41
C ARG A 86 -11.18 1.03 -9.22
N ILE A 87 -10.42 1.94 -8.63
CA ILE A 87 -10.91 2.78 -7.53
C ILE A 87 -12.02 3.70 -8.02
N GLU A 88 -11.84 4.35 -9.18
CA GLU A 88 -12.83 5.26 -9.77
C GLU A 88 -14.12 4.53 -10.14
N ALA A 89 -14.02 3.35 -10.75
CA ALA A 89 -15.19 2.53 -11.07
C ALA A 89 -15.98 2.14 -9.81
N ALA A 90 -15.29 1.94 -8.68
CA ALA A 90 -15.89 1.58 -7.41
C ALA A 90 -16.23 2.78 -6.52
N SER A 91 -16.05 4.03 -6.95
CA SER A 91 -16.25 5.22 -6.11
C SER A 91 -17.49 6.05 -6.49
N GLU A 92 -18.51 5.48 -7.13
CA GLU A 92 -19.83 6.11 -7.39
C GLU A 92 -19.75 7.58 -7.88
N ASN A 93 -18.89 7.87 -8.88
CA ASN A 93 -18.61 9.23 -9.41
C ASN A 93 -17.82 10.17 -8.49
N TRP A 94 -17.13 9.64 -7.49
CA TRP A 94 -16.17 10.40 -6.68
C TRP A 94 -14.80 10.38 -7.35
N ALA A 95 -14.43 11.50 -7.96
CA ALA A 95 -13.11 11.66 -8.58
C ALA A 95 -11.99 11.41 -7.56
N LEU A 96 -10.99 10.61 -7.94
CA LEU A 96 -9.81 10.31 -7.10
C LEU A 96 -9.17 11.56 -6.50
N SER A 97 -9.11 12.65 -7.27
CA SER A 97 -8.53 13.93 -6.87
C SER A 97 -9.23 14.60 -5.68
N ARG A 98 -10.48 14.23 -5.38
CA ARG A 98 -11.26 14.74 -4.24
C ARG A 98 -11.12 13.88 -2.99
N MET A 99 -10.48 12.72 -3.07
CA MET A 99 -10.22 11.88 -1.91
C MET A 99 -9.07 12.48 -1.10
N PRO A 100 -9.10 12.40 0.25
CA PRO A 100 -7.93 12.68 1.07
C PRO A 100 -6.73 11.87 0.55
N ILE A 101 -5.56 12.50 0.47
CA ILE A 101 -4.36 11.87 -0.09
C ILE A 101 -4.03 10.57 0.64
N VAL A 102 -4.27 10.55 1.95
CA VAL A 102 -4.06 9.37 2.80
C VAL A 102 -5.00 8.22 2.43
N ASP A 103 -6.30 8.46 2.29
CA ASP A 103 -7.27 7.45 1.89
C ASP A 103 -6.98 6.95 0.47
N ARG A 104 -6.63 7.85 -0.45
CA ARG A 104 -6.23 7.48 -1.82
C ARG A 104 -4.98 6.58 -1.82
N SER A 105 -3.99 6.89 -0.99
CA SER A 105 -2.77 6.09 -0.87
C SER A 105 -3.06 4.70 -0.29
N ILE A 106 -3.92 4.61 0.72
CA ILE A 106 -4.38 3.33 1.31
C ILE A 106 -5.15 2.50 0.28
N LEU A 107 -6.09 3.12 -0.44
CA LEU A 107 -6.87 2.45 -1.48
C LEU A 107 -5.97 1.90 -2.60
N ARG A 108 -5.00 2.69 -3.06
CA ARG A 108 -4.06 2.25 -4.10
C ARG A 108 -3.24 1.05 -3.67
N LEU A 109 -2.72 1.07 -2.45
CA LEU A 109 -1.98 -0.04 -1.88
C LEU A 109 -2.85 -1.30 -1.79
N ALA A 110 -4.06 -1.18 -1.24
CA ALA A 110 -4.96 -2.30 -1.04
C ALA A 110 -5.44 -2.91 -2.35
N VAL A 111 -5.79 -2.08 -3.34
CA VAL A 111 -6.21 -2.54 -4.67
C VAL A 111 -5.05 -3.20 -5.40
N PHE A 112 -3.83 -2.66 -5.33
CA PHE A 112 -2.67 -3.37 -5.88
C PHE A 112 -2.51 -4.75 -5.23
N GLU A 113 -2.58 -4.83 -3.91
CA GLU A 113 -2.43 -6.09 -3.18
C GLU A 113 -3.51 -7.11 -3.56
N MET A 114 -4.77 -6.68 -3.68
CA MET A 114 -5.91 -7.53 -4.05
C MET A 114 -5.78 -8.17 -5.44
N PHE A 115 -5.11 -7.51 -6.40
CA PHE A 115 -5.03 -7.97 -7.80
C PHE A 115 -3.68 -8.58 -8.18
N HIS A 116 -2.62 -8.29 -7.42
CA HIS A 116 -1.26 -8.67 -7.80
C HIS A 116 -0.52 -9.50 -6.73
N CYS A 117 -1.10 -9.68 -5.54
CA CYS A 117 -0.48 -10.45 -4.45
C CYS A 117 -1.30 -11.71 -4.13
N ASP A 118 -1.14 -12.76 -4.93
CA ASP A 118 -1.88 -14.03 -4.78
C ASP A 118 -1.68 -14.73 -3.43
N ASP A 119 -0.60 -14.40 -2.72
CA ASP A 119 -0.29 -14.94 -1.39
C ASP A 119 -1.04 -14.22 -0.26
N VAL A 120 -1.77 -13.14 -0.57
CA VAL A 120 -2.60 -12.39 0.39
C VAL A 120 -4.08 -12.52 0.02
N PRO A 121 -4.91 -13.12 0.90
CA PRO A 121 -6.35 -13.16 0.65
C PRO A 121 -6.94 -11.75 0.56
N VAL A 122 -7.85 -11.52 -0.39
CA VAL A 122 -8.55 -10.24 -0.58
C VAL A 122 -9.16 -9.70 0.72
N SER A 123 -9.77 -10.56 1.54
CA SER A 123 -10.35 -10.15 2.82
C SER A 123 -9.31 -9.63 3.83
N VAL A 124 -8.08 -10.14 3.78
CA VAL A 124 -6.97 -9.65 4.60
C VAL A 124 -6.52 -8.29 4.12
N SER A 125 -6.33 -8.10 2.80
CA SER A 125 -5.96 -6.79 2.25
C SER A 125 -7.00 -5.70 2.59
N ILE A 126 -8.30 -6.03 2.55
CA ILE A 126 -9.37 -5.14 2.98
C ILE A 126 -9.25 -4.81 4.47
N ASN A 127 -9.09 -5.82 5.32
CA ASN A 127 -8.97 -5.62 6.76
C ASN A 127 -7.77 -4.74 7.12
N GLU A 128 -6.60 -5.01 6.54
CA GLU A 128 -5.40 -4.20 6.75
C GLU A 128 -5.60 -2.75 6.28
N ALA A 129 -6.25 -2.53 5.14
CA ALA A 129 -6.56 -1.19 4.65
C ALA A 129 -7.46 -0.40 5.60
N VAL A 130 -8.45 -1.07 6.21
CA VAL A 130 -9.35 -0.46 7.21
C VAL A 130 -8.59 -0.11 8.49
N GLU A 131 -7.69 -0.97 8.96
CA GLU A 131 -6.86 -0.67 10.13
C GLU A 131 -5.86 0.48 9.85
N LEU A 132 -5.28 0.55 8.65
CA LEU A 132 -4.46 1.69 8.23
C LEU A 132 -5.29 2.98 8.21
N ALA A 133 -6.52 2.93 7.69
CA ALA A 133 -7.42 4.08 7.66
C ALA A 133 -7.76 4.58 9.07
N LYS A 134 -7.94 3.68 10.04
CA LYS A 134 -8.10 4.05 11.46
C LYS A 134 -6.85 4.73 12.00
N GLY A 135 -5.67 4.16 11.73
CA GLY A 135 -4.39 4.66 12.23
C GLY A 135 -4.02 6.04 11.68
N PHE A 136 -4.32 6.32 10.41
CA PHE A 136 -3.96 7.58 9.76
C PHE A 136 -5.07 8.63 9.71
N GLY A 137 -6.34 8.21 9.55
CA GLY A 137 -7.50 9.09 9.33
C GLY A 137 -8.42 9.24 10.55
N GLY A 138 -8.17 8.50 11.64
CA GLY A 138 -9.07 8.41 12.78
C GLY A 138 -10.17 7.35 12.61
N GLU A 139 -10.99 7.15 13.64
CA GLU A 139 -11.93 6.00 13.71
C GLU A 139 -13.25 6.18 12.95
N ASP A 140 -13.51 7.35 12.36
CA ASP A 140 -14.83 7.70 11.83
C ASP A 140 -14.99 7.44 10.32
N ASP A 141 -14.81 8.48 9.49
CA ASP A 141 -15.24 8.43 8.09
C ASP A 141 -14.28 7.65 7.18
N SER A 142 -12.97 7.75 7.38
CA SER A 142 -11.96 7.07 6.54
C SER A 142 -12.10 5.54 6.55
N PRO A 143 -12.19 4.84 7.71
CA PRO A 143 -12.36 3.38 7.73
C PRO A 143 -13.62 2.92 7.00
N ARG A 144 -14.73 3.64 7.19
CA ARG A 144 -16.01 3.31 6.55
C ARG A 144 -15.96 3.53 5.03
N PHE A 145 -15.33 4.62 4.59
CA PHE A 145 -15.12 4.93 3.18
C PHE A 145 -14.26 3.87 2.50
N VAL A 146 -13.07 3.58 3.05
CA VAL A 146 -12.13 2.57 2.52
C VAL A 146 -12.80 1.20 2.42
N ASN A 147 -13.47 0.75 3.48
CA ASN A 147 -14.18 -0.53 3.47
C ASN A 147 -15.28 -0.58 2.40
N GLY A 148 -16.02 0.52 2.22
CA GLY A 148 -17.09 0.63 1.22
C GLY A 148 -16.58 0.52 -0.22
N VAL A 149 -15.47 1.20 -0.55
CA VAL A 149 -14.84 1.16 -1.87
C VAL A 149 -14.27 -0.24 -2.14
N LEU A 150 -13.42 -0.75 -1.25
CA LEU A 150 -12.79 -2.06 -1.46
C LEU A 150 -13.80 -3.20 -1.48
N GLY A 151 -14.87 -3.12 -0.69
CA GLY A 151 -15.95 -4.10 -0.73
C GLY A 151 -16.70 -4.12 -2.07
N ARG A 152 -16.85 -2.98 -2.76
CA ARG A 152 -17.40 -2.94 -4.12
C ARG A 152 -16.44 -3.58 -5.13
N ILE A 153 -15.15 -3.28 -5.02
CA ILE A 153 -14.12 -3.88 -5.88
C ILE A 153 -14.11 -5.40 -5.73
N ALA A 154 -14.11 -5.91 -4.49
CA ALA A 154 -14.12 -7.35 -4.21
C ALA A 154 -15.34 -8.07 -4.83
N ARG A 155 -16.54 -7.46 -4.76
CA ARG A 155 -17.73 -8.01 -5.41
C ARG A 155 -17.62 -8.03 -6.94
N SER A 156 -16.94 -7.06 -7.54
CA SER A 156 -16.68 -7.06 -8.98
C SER A 156 -15.80 -8.25 -9.39
N MET A 157 -14.79 -8.56 -8.57
CA MET A 157 -13.89 -9.71 -8.81
C MET A 157 -14.64 -11.05 -8.76
N GLU A 158 -15.68 -11.17 -7.94
CA GLU A 158 -16.55 -12.36 -7.87
C GLU A 158 -17.56 -12.43 -9.04
N GLY A 159 -18.00 -11.27 -9.55
CA GLY A 159 -18.99 -11.15 -10.62
C GLY A 159 -18.46 -11.40 -12.04
N ASP A 160 -17.16 -11.17 -12.27
CA ASP A 160 -16.51 -11.39 -13.58
C ASP A 160 -16.35 -12.89 -13.93
N GLY A 161 -16.69 -13.80 -13.01
CA GLY A 161 -16.79 -15.24 -13.29
C GLY A 161 -18.02 -15.66 -14.11
N ALA A 162 -19.00 -14.76 -14.37
CA ALA A 162 -20.28 -15.12 -14.98
C ALA A 162 -20.63 -14.37 -16.30
N VAL A 163 -19.81 -13.43 -16.78
CA VAL A 163 -20.12 -12.63 -17.99
C VAL A 163 -18.88 -12.35 -18.85
N ALA A 164 -18.16 -13.40 -19.25
CA ALA A 164 -17.13 -13.28 -20.29
C ALA A 164 -17.76 -13.37 -21.69
N ALA A 165 -18.22 -12.23 -22.24
CA ALA A 165 -18.41 -12.02 -23.68
C ALA A 165 -18.63 -10.54 -24.01
N ASP A 166 -17.60 -9.69 -23.89
CA ASP A 166 -17.18 -8.74 -24.95
C ASP A 166 -16.03 -7.84 -24.45
N ALA A 167 -14.95 -7.79 -25.26
CA ALA A 167 -13.79 -6.86 -25.31
C ALA A 167 -13.36 -6.09 -24.03
N VAL A 168 -12.10 -6.13 -23.57
CA VAL A 168 -10.86 -5.78 -24.30
C VAL A 168 -9.70 -6.62 -23.78
N GLY A 169 -8.99 -7.29 -24.69
CA GLY A 169 -7.72 -7.93 -24.41
C GLY A 169 -6.60 -6.91 -24.30
N ALA A 170 -5.93 -6.91 -23.15
CA ALA A 170 -4.53 -6.55 -23.02
C ALA A 170 -3.89 -7.61 -22.13
N ASP A 171 -2.79 -8.21 -22.61
CA ASP A 171 -2.04 -9.28 -21.95
C ASP A 171 -1.81 -9.00 -20.47
N ILE A 172 -2.49 -9.77 -19.63
CA ILE A 172 -2.21 -9.90 -18.20
C ILE A 172 -0.96 -10.76 -18.06
N ALA A 173 0.20 -10.10 -18.02
CA ALA A 173 1.39 -10.73 -17.49
C ALA A 173 1.09 -11.12 -16.04
N ALA A 174 0.94 -12.43 -15.81
CA ALA A 174 0.84 -13.00 -14.47
C ALA A 174 2.09 -12.58 -13.68
N ALA A 175 1.93 -11.58 -12.81
CA ALA A 175 2.91 -11.29 -11.80
C ALA A 175 2.88 -12.48 -10.83
N GLY A 176 4.01 -13.16 -10.68
CA GLY A 176 4.15 -14.26 -9.73
C GLY A 176 3.96 -13.78 -8.28
N PRO A 177 4.21 -14.65 -7.28
CA PRO A 177 4.16 -14.23 -5.88
C PRO A 177 5.00 -12.97 -5.67
N VAL A 178 4.65 -12.11 -4.71
CA VAL A 178 5.43 -10.88 -4.42
C VAL A 178 6.93 -11.16 -4.27
N ASP A 179 7.30 -12.33 -3.73
CA ASP A 179 8.69 -12.83 -3.65
C ASP A 179 9.35 -13.08 -5.02
N ALA A 180 8.58 -13.31 -6.09
CA ALA A 180 9.04 -13.44 -7.48
C ALA A 180 9.15 -12.10 -8.22
N LEU A 181 8.45 -11.04 -7.77
CA LEU A 181 8.67 -9.66 -8.23
C LEU A 181 10.01 -9.09 -7.74
N VAL A 182 10.59 -9.66 -6.67
CA VAL A 182 11.91 -9.32 -6.08
C VAL A 182 13.09 -9.69 -7.02
N GLY A 183 12.86 -10.44 -8.10
CA GLY A 183 13.92 -10.98 -8.96
C GLY A 183 14.48 -10.06 -10.05
N ALA A 184 13.93 -8.86 -10.26
CA ALA A 184 14.31 -8.03 -11.41
C ALA A 184 14.27 -6.50 -11.15
N SER A 185 15.00 -6.00 -10.15
CA SER A 185 15.55 -4.64 -10.23
C SER A 185 16.77 -4.52 -9.32
N GLY A 186 17.75 -3.77 -9.79
CA GLY A 186 19.16 -3.88 -9.44
C GLY A 186 19.49 -3.58 -7.98
N ALA A 187 20.63 -4.12 -7.57
CA ALA A 187 21.36 -3.71 -6.38
C ALA A 187 21.52 -2.18 -6.34
N ALA A 188 20.63 -1.50 -5.62
CA ALA A 188 20.88 -0.15 -5.13
C ALA A 188 21.88 -0.30 -3.98
N ALA A 189 23.16 -0.27 -4.35
CA ALA A 189 24.24 -0.09 -3.39
C ALA A 189 23.98 1.24 -2.65
N CYS A 190 23.52 1.16 -1.40
CA CYS A 190 23.54 2.28 -0.48
C CYS A 190 25.00 2.76 -0.38
N VAL A 191 25.30 3.86 -1.05
CA VAL A 191 26.59 4.55 -0.95
C VAL A 191 26.68 5.09 0.47
N GLN A 192 27.59 4.53 1.27
CA GLN A 192 27.99 5.12 2.54
C GLN A 192 28.54 6.52 2.27
N VAL A 193 27.77 7.56 2.62
CA VAL A 193 28.32 8.92 2.70
C VAL A 193 28.97 9.05 4.07
N GLY A 194 30.27 8.85 4.11
CA GLY A 194 31.09 9.25 5.26
C GLY A 194 31.47 10.72 5.14
N VAL A 195 31.25 11.48 6.21
CA VAL A 195 32.28 12.32 6.85
C VAL A 195 32.07 12.24 8.36
#